data_AF-A0A1F7QVI5-F1
#
_entry.id   AF-A0A1F7QVI5-F1
#
_cell.length_a   1.000
_cell.length_b   1.000
_cell.length_c   1.000
_cell.angle_alpha   90.00
_cell.angle_beta   90.00
_cell.angle_gamma   90.00
#
_symmetry.space_group_name_H-M   'P 1'
#
loop_
_entity.id
_entity.type
_entity.pdbx_description
1 polymer ?
#
loop_
_entity_poly.entity_id
_entity_poly.type
_entity_poly.pdbx_seq_one_letter_code
_entity_poly.pdbx_strand_id
1 'polypeptide(L)'
;MAVLANARSRVCFQLSAADASVIAHTSDLLQPEDFIKLGRYEVYASLVGNGQVRPFASGKTLASPPVLGSHRQLRLASRERYGQSMADSELRLLEQIQPQPTYELLGRRLRSTKEAA
;
A
#
# COMPACT_ATOMS: atom_id res chain seq x y z
N MET A 1 8.44 -7.17 -6.95
CA MET A 1 7.21 -7.98 -6.80
C MET A 1 6.77 -8.19 -5.33
N ALA A 2 7.05 -7.27 -4.40
CA ALA A 2 6.66 -7.46 -2.99
C ALA A 2 5.18 -7.10 -2.71
N VAL A 3 4.62 -6.14 -3.46
CA VAL A 3 3.25 -5.65 -3.22
C VAL A 3 2.20 -6.65 -3.69
N LEU A 4 2.36 -7.23 -4.90
CA LEU A 4 1.39 -8.18 -5.45
C LEU A 4 1.31 -9.47 -4.61
N ALA A 5 2.44 -9.96 -4.08
CA ALA A 5 2.47 -11.15 -3.25
C ALA A 5 1.65 -11.01 -1.95
N ASN A 6 1.58 -9.81 -1.38
CA ASN A 6 0.91 -9.55 -0.10
C ASN A 6 -0.49 -8.95 -0.25
N ALA A 7 -0.79 -8.33 -1.39
CA ALA A 7 -2.11 -7.75 -1.65
C ALA A 7 -3.15 -8.84 -1.95
N ARG A 8 -3.94 -9.19 -0.94
CA ARG A 8 -5.05 -10.17 -1.04
C ARG A 8 -6.31 -9.60 -1.72
N SER A 9 -6.49 -8.27 -1.67
CA SER A 9 -7.55 -7.57 -2.41
C SER A 9 -6.92 -6.74 -3.53
N ARG A 10 -7.50 -6.83 -4.73
CA ARG A 10 -7.00 -6.19 -5.95
C ARG A 10 -8.15 -5.61 -6.76
N VAL A 11 -7.94 -4.41 -7.29
CA VAL A 11 -8.84 -3.75 -8.24
C VAL A 11 -7.99 -3.32 -9.43
N CYS A 12 -8.27 -3.89 -10.59
CA CYS A 12 -7.50 -3.69 -11.81
C CYS A 12 -8.35 -2.87 -12.79
N PHE A 13 -7.85 -1.71 -13.19
CA PHE A 13 -8.31 -0.98 -14.38
C PHE A 13 -7.59 -1.53 -15.61
N GLN A 14 -7.67 -0.83 -16.74
CA GLN A 14 -6.89 -1.14 -17.92
C GLN A 14 -5.39 -1.26 -17.58
N LEU A 15 -4.79 -2.39 -17.94
CA LEU A 15 -3.39 -2.71 -17.65
C LEU A 15 -2.52 -2.70 -18.92
N SER A 16 -1.21 -2.54 -18.73
CA SER A 16 -0.22 -2.82 -19.77
C SER A 16 -0.18 -4.33 -20.07
N ALA A 17 0.32 -4.74 -21.24
CA ALA A 17 0.43 -6.16 -21.58
C ALA A 17 1.29 -6.96 -20.59
N ALA A 18 2.38 -6.34 -20.08
CA ALA A 18 3.25 -6.97 -19.10
C ALA A 18 2.53 -7.20 -17.76
N ASP A 19 1.82 -6.20 -17.25
CA ASP A 19 1.09 -6.30 -15.99
C ASP A 19 -0.14 -7.23 -16.12
N ALA A 20 -0.85 -7.13 -17.25
CA ALA A 20 -2.00 -7.99 -17.55
C ALA A 20 -1.60 -9.47 -17.54
N SER A 21 -0.44 -9.81 -18.12
CA SER A 21 0.10 -11.16 -18.04
C SER A 21 0.28 -11.59 -16.59
N VAL A 22 1.00 -10.82 -15.77
CA VAL A 22 1.26 -11.16 -14.36
C VAL A 22 -0.03 -11.35 -13.55
N ILE A 23 -1.04 -10.50 -13.76
CA ILE A 23 -2.30 -10.57 -13.04
C ILE A 23 -3.16 -11.74 -13.52
N ALA A 24 -3.23 -11.99 -14.83
CA ALA A 24 -3.99 -13.09 -15.40
C ALA A 24 -3.51 -14.46 -14.89
N HIS A 25 -2.21 -14.64 -14.64
CA HIS A 25 -1.68 -15.87 -14.01
C HIS A 25 -2.23 -16.16 -12.60
N THR A 26 -2.92 -15.19 -11.96
CA THR A 26 -3.55 -15.37 -10.66
C THR A 26 -5.05 -15.71 -10.75
N SER A 27 -5.58 -15.90 -11.97
CA SER A 27 -6.98 -16.20 -12.24
C SER A 27 -7.12 -17.32 -13.27
N ASP A 28 -8.06 -18.23 -13.05
CA ASP A 28 -8.42 -19.25 -14.04
C ASP A 28 -9.51 -18.76 -15.02
N LEU A 29 -10.05 -17.55 -14.82
CA LEU A 29 -11.23 -17.04 -15.54
C LEU A 29 -10.91 -15.94 -16.55
N LEU A 30 -9.76 -15.29 -16.41
CA LEU A 30 -9.42 -14.09 -17.17
C LEU A 30 -8.10 -14.27 -17.91
N GLN A 31 -8.09 -13.83 -19.16
CA GLN A 31 -6.90 -13.77 -19.99
C GLN A 31 -6.27 -12.37 -19.93
N PRO A 32 -4.97 -12.22 -20.27
CA PRO A 32 -4.32 -10.92 -20.31
C PRO A 32 -5.09 -9.89 -21.16
N GLU A 33 -5.68 -10.34 -22.27
CA GLU A 33 -6.44 -9.49 -23.20
C GLU A 33 -7.66 -8.85 -22.54
N ASP A 34 -8.26 -9.51 -21.54
CA ASP A 34 -9.44 -8.99 -20.84
C ASP A 34 -9.08 -7.75 -20.04
N PHE A 35 -7.90 -7.74 -19.39
CA PHE A 35 -7.41 -6.58 -18.64
C PHE A 35 -6.94 -5.45 -19.57
N ILE A 36 -6.39 -5.78 -20.74
CA ILE A 36 -5.93 -4.78 -21.72
C ILE A 36 -7.12 -4.05 -22.38
N LYS A 37 -8.26 -4.74 -22.53
CA LYS A 37 -9.47 -4.23 -23.18
C LYS A 37 -10.44 -3.49 -22.26
N LEU A 38 -10.16 -3.43 -20.95
CA LEU A 38 -11.01 -2.71 -20.00
C LEU A 38 -11.20 -1.25 -20.45
N GLY A 39 -12.47 -0.85 -20.59
CA GLY A 39 -12.83 0.51 -20.95
C GLY A 39 -12.73 1.49 -19.78
N ARG A 40 -13.06 2.75 -20.06
CA ARG A 40 -13.12 3.80 -19.03
C ARG A 40 -14.09 3.38 -17.92
N TYR A 41 -13.61 3.47 -16.68
CA TYR A 41 -14.33 3.08 -15.45
C TYR A 41 -14.58 1.59 -15.29
N GLU A 42 -14.22 0.75 -16.25
CA GLU A 42 -14.35 -0.70 -16.10
C GLU A 42 -13.21 -1.25 -15.25
N VAL A 43 -13.56 -2.21 -14.40
CA VAL A 43 -12.61 -2.88 -13.52
C VAL A 43 -12.87 -4.37 -13.45
N TYR A 44 -11.80 -5.12 -13.21
CA TYR A 44 -11.87 -6.44 -12.63
C TYR A 44 -11.36 -6.38 -11.20
N ALA A 45 -12.12 -6.91 -10.25
CA ALA A 45 -11.78 -6.88 -8.84
C ALA A 45 -11.83 -8.29 -8.23
N SER A 46 -10.79 -8.62 -7.46
CA SER A 46 -10.71 -9.81 -6.62
C SER A 46 -10.55 -9.32 -5.19
N LEU A 47 -11.60 -9.46 -4.38
CA LEU A 47 -11.66 -8.88 -3.04
C LEU A 47 -11.71 -9.97 -1.97
N VAL A 48 -11.13 -9.68 -0.80
CA VAL A 48 -11.32 -10.53 0.38
C VAL A 48 -12.70 -10.29 0.98
N GLY A 49 -13.47 -11.36 1.14
CA GLY A 49 -14.73 -11.38 1.89
C GLY A 49 -14.77 -12.60 2.81
N ASN A 50 -15.20 -12.42 4.06
CA ASN A 50 -15.25 -13.49 5.07
C ASN A 50 -13.90 -14.24 5.23
N GLY A 51 -12.78 -13.51 5.17
CA GLY A 51 -11.43 -14.07 5.32
C GLY A 51 -10.86 -14.79 4.09
N GLN A 52 -11.62 -14.91 3.00
CA GLN A 52 -11.21 -15.59 1.76
C GLN A 52 -11.17 -14.63 0.58
N VAL A 53 -10.21 -14.84 -0.33
CA VAL A 53 -10.14 -14.10 -1.60
C VAL A 53 -11.23 -14.66 -2.52
N ARG A 54 -12.08 -13.79 -3.06
CA ARG A 54 -13.10 -14.16 -4.04
C ARG A 54 -12.50 -14.16 -5.45
N PRO A 55 -13.00 -14.99 -6.38
CA PRO A 55 -12.66 -14.90 -7.79
C PRO A 55 -12.90 -13.48 -8.34
N PHE A 56 -12.25 -13.16 -9.45
CA PHE A 56 -12.48 -11.88 -10.11
C PHE A 56 -13.94 -11.70 -10.51
N ALA A 57 -14.45 -10.50 -10.27
CA ALA A 57 -15.73 -10.01 -10.76
C ALA A 57 -15.52 -8.75 -11.59
N SER A 58 -16.35 -8.55 -12.61
CA SER A 58 -16.40 -7.29 -13.37
C SER A 58 -17.17 -6.22 -12.60
N GLY A 59 -16.80 -4.97 -12.83
CA GLY A 59 -17.48 -3.82 -12.23
C GLY A 59 -17.25 -2.53 -13.02
N LYS A 60 -17.98 -1.49 -12.63
CA LYS A 60 -17.81 -0.13 -13.13
C LYS A 60 -17.68 0.85 -11.96
N THR A 61 -16.65 1.69 -11.98
CA THR A 61 -16.49 2.76 -11.00
C THR A 61 -17.37 3.95 -11.36
N LEU A 62 -17.71 4.74 -10.34
CA LEU A 62 -18.42 6.00 -10.56
C LEU A 62 -17.50 7.02 -11.21
N ALA A 63 -18.07 7.86 -12.07
CA ALA A 63 -17.35 9.01 -12.59
C ALA A 63 -16.90 9.93 -11.44
N SER A 64 -15.82 10.66 -11.67
CA SER A 64 -15.36 11.65 -10.68
C SER A 64 -16.52 12.60 -10.37
N PRO A 65 -16.81 12.85 -9.08
CA PRO A 65 -17.80 13.87 -8.72
C PRO A 65 -17.36 15.23 -9.28
N PRO A 66 -18.31 16.17 -9.47
CA PRO A 66 -17.98 17.55 -9.83
C PRO A 66 -16.99 18.12 -8.81
N VAL A 67 -16.14 19.06 -9.26
CA VAL A 67 -15.10 19.67 -8.42
C VAL A 67 -15.75 20.23 -7.14
N LEU A 68 -15.44 19.59 -6.00
CA LEU A 68 -16.10 19.82 -4.72
C LEU A 68 -15.68 21.14 -4.03
N GLY A 69 -14.66 21.84 -4.53
CA GLY A 69 -14.24 23.13 -3.99
C GLY A 69 -12.81 23.52 -4.32
N SER A 70 -12.36 24.62 -3.72
CA SER A 70 -11.01 25.16 -3.93
C SER A 70 -9.98 24.47 -3.02
N HIS A 71 -8.97 23.83 -3.61
CA HIS A 71 -7.83 23.28 -2.85
C HIS A 71 -7.13 24.35 -1.98
N ARG A 72 -7.17 25.62 -2.39
CA ARG A 72 -6.61 26.74 -1.62
C ARG A 72 -7.37 26.95 -0.32
N GLN A 73 -8.70 26.96 -0.38
CA GLN A 73 -9.55 27.09 0.81
C GLN A 73 -9.38 25.91 1.76
N LEU A 74 -9.30 24.68 1.23
CA LEU A 74 -9.06 23.49 2.04
C LEU A 74 -7.70 23.56 2.77
N ARG A 75 -6.64 23.98 2.07
CA ARG A 75 -5.31 24.13 2.68
C ARG A 75 -5.29 25.23 3.75
N LEU A 76 -6.00 26.34 3.54
CA LEU A 76 -6.12 27.41 4.54
C LEU A 76 -6.87 26.91 5.78
N ALA A 77 -8.05 26.32 5.61
CA ALA A 77 -8.83 25.76 6.72
C ALA A 77 -8.07 24.66 7.49
N SER A 78 -7.33 23.80 6.77
CA SER A 78 -6.47 22.78 7.39
C SER A 78 -5.32 23.40 8.20
N ARG A 79 -4.68 24.46 7.69
CA ARG A 79 -3.62 25.19 8.41
C ARG A 79 -4.15 25.93 9.63
N GLU A 80 -5.32 26.55 9.54
CA GLU A 80 -5.95 27.20 10.69
C GLU A 80 -6.34 26.20 11.78
N ARG A 81 -6.84 25.02 11.39
CA ARG A 81 -7.36 24.03 12.34
C ARG A 81 -6.29 23.11 12.92
N TYR A 82 -5.27 22.76 12.14
CA TYR A 82 -4.26 21.75 12.49
C TYR A 82 -2.82 22.24 12.35
N GLY A 83 -2.58 23.41 11.76
CA GLY A 83 -1.25 23.97 11.64
C GLY A 83 -0.68 24.31 13.01
N GLN A 84 0.56 23.94 13.23
CA GLN A 84 1.34 24.29 14.42
C GLN A 84 2.55 25.10 13.97
N SER A 85 3.10 25.92 14.86
CA SER A 85 4.37 26.59 14.56
C SER A 85 5.46 25.54 14.39
N MET A 86 6.48 25.86 13.59
CA MET A 86 7.60 24.94 13.42
C MET A 86 8.35 24.73 14.71
N ALA A 87 8.51 25.79 15.52
CA ALA A 87 9.14 25.70 16.83
C ALA A 87 8.38 24.74 17.77
N ASP A 88 7.04 24.84 17.84
CA ASP A 88 6.24 23.96 18.71
C ASP A 88 6.26 22.51 18.21
N SER A 89 6.26 22.32 16.89
CA SER A 89 6.35 20.99 16.27
C SER A 89 7.70 20.32 16.54
N GLU A 90 8.78 21.10 16.45
CA GLU A 90 10.14 20.65 16.70
C GLU A 90 10.36 20.34 18.18
N LEU A 91 9.85 21.19 19.07
CA LEU A 91 9.94 20.98 20.52
C LEU A 91 9.17 19.72 20.94
N ARG A 92 7.94 19.52 20.43
CA ARG A 92 7.16 18.29 20.64
C ARG A 92 7.87 17.05 20.08
N LEU A 93 8.56 17.17 18.95
CA LEU A 93 9.31 16.05 18.38
C LEU A 93 10.49 15.68 19.29
N LEU A 94 11.24 16.67 19.77
CA LEU A 94 12.37 16.46 20.69
C LEU A 94 11.93 15.81 22.01
N GLU A 95 10.74 16.14 22.52
CA GLU A 95 10.16 15.47 23.70
C GLU A 95 9.82 14.00 23.46
N GLN A 96 9.52 13.60 22.22
CA GLN A 96 9.10 12.24 21.86
C GLN A 96 10.25 11.32 21.45
N ILE A 97 11.39 11.87 21.04
CA ILE A 97 12.58 11.08 20.72
C ILE A 97 13.19 10.60 22.04
N GLN A 98 12.75 9.44 22.52
CA GLN A 98 13.52 8.69 23.51
C GLN A 98 14.84 8.26 22.87
N PRO A 99 15.98 8.32 23.59
CA PRO A 99 17.20 7.69 23.11
C PRO A 99 16.89 6.21 22.90
N GLN A 100 17.02 5.76 21.65
CA GLN A 100 16.98 4.33 21.35
C GLN A 100 18.06 3.66 22.18
N PRO A 101 17.76 2.61 22.97
CA PRO A 101 18.81 1.87 23.64
C PRO A 101 19.76 1.37 22.55
N THR A 102 21.03 1.74 22.66
CA THR A 102 22.09 1.19 21.82
C THR A 102 21.92 -0.31 21.87
N TYR A 103 21.52 -0.91 20.74
CA TYR A 103 21.46 -2.36 20.64
C TYR A 103 22.87 -2.87 20.91
N GLU A 104 23.12 -3.39 22.11
CA GLU A 104 24.33 -4.16 22.37
C GLU A 104 24.36 -5.26 21.31
N LEU A 105 25.51 -5.35 20.63
CA LEU A 105 25.79 -6.19 19.48
C LEU A 105 25.13 -7.57 19.61
N LEU A 106 23.97 -7.73 18.98
CA LEU A 106 23.28 -9.01 18.84
C LEU A 106 24.09 -9.90 17.90
N GLY A 107 25.06 -10.61 18.47
CA GLY A 107 25.54 -11.89 17.96
C GLY A 107 26.92 -11.91 17.32
N ARG A 108 27.89 -12.43 18.08
CA ARG A 108 28.51 -13.72 17.72
C ARG A 108 28.96 -14.40 19.01
N ARG A 109 28.17 -15.37 19.50
CA ARG A 109 28.63 -16.29 20.54
C ARG A 109 29.83 -17.03 19.97
N LEU A 110 31.05 -16.65 20.38
CA LEU A 110 32.25 -17.43 20.12
C LEU A 110 31.96 -18.84 20.66
N ARG A 111 31.94 -19.82 19.75
CA ARG A 111 31.78 -21.22 20.13
C ARG A 111 32.93 -21.56 21.05
N SER A 112 32.62 -21.81 22.32
CA SER A 112 33.51 -22.48 23.25
C SER A 112 33.87 -23.82 22.64
N THR A 113 35.09 -23.96 22.13
CA THR A 113 35.71 -25.28 21.95
C THR A 113 36.08 -25.78 23.33
N LYS A 114 35.25 -26.70 23.85
CA LYS A 114 35.65 -27.59 24.94
C LYS A 114 36.34 -28.81 24.33
N GLU A 115 37.47 -29.14 24.97
CA GLU A 115 38.10 -30.45 25.11
C GLU A 115 39.05 -31.01 24.05
N ALA A 116 40.26 -31.31 24.58
CA ALA A 116 40.97 -32.58 24.57
C ALA A 116 42.27 -32.64 23.75
N ALA A 117 43.40 -32.36 24.42
CA ALA A 117 44.51 -33.28 24.69
C ALA A 117 45.72 -32.51 25.23
#